data_AF-A0A941TXK5-F1
#
_entry.id   AF-A0A941TXK5-F1
#
_cell.length_a   1.000
_cell.length_b   1.000
_cell.length_c   1.000
_cell.angle_alpha   90.00
_cell.angle_beta   90.00
_cell.angle_gamma   90.00
#
_symmetry.space_group_name_H-M   'P 1'
#
loop_
_entity.id
_entity.type
_entity.pdbx_description
1 polymer ?
#
loop_
_entity_poly.entity_id
_entity_poly.type
_entity_poly.pdbx_seq_one_letter_code
_entity_poly.pdbx_strand_id
1 'polypeptide(L)'
;MSAPSILAAYRWFFCLLLLLGSAQGLLSQPGEHAHAALLGAAEACGALLLLARRTQWLGAWLLLAVFSVAQTVAALASAWPVRFALYAAGAFLIVLMDRALRQPPAH
;
A
#
# COMPACT_ATOMS: atom_id res chain seq x y z
N MET A 1 -7.92 24.28 -3.05
CA MET A 1 -6.91 23.23 -3.35
C MET A 1 -7.32 22.52 -4.62
N SER A 2 -6.40 22.18 -5.52
CA SER A 2 -6.71 21.45 -6.76
C SER A 2 -6.82 19.94 -6.51
N ALA A 3 -7.58 19.21 -7.34
CA ALA A 3 -7.71 17.75 -7.21
C ALA A 3 -6.37 17.00 -7.19
N PRO A 4 -5.35 17.37 -8.02
CA PRO A 4 -4.02 16.76 -7.95
C PRO A 4 -3.30 16.98 -6.63
N SER A 5 -3.47 18.15 -5.99
CA SER A 5 -2.86 18.45 -4.69
C SER A 5 -3.49 17.64 -3.57
N ILE A 6 -4.83 17.49 -3.59
CA ILE A 6 -5.54 16.66 -2.61
C ILE A 6 -5.11 15.20 -2.73
N LEU A 7 -5.02 14.68 -3.97
CA LEU A 7 -4.57 13.31 -4.20
C LEU A 7 -3.12 13.09 -3.77
N ALA A 8 -2.24 14.06 -4.00
CA ALA A 8 -0.86 14.00 -3.53
C ALA A 8 -0.76 13.94 -2.00
N ALA A 9 -1.54 14.75 -1.29
CA ALA A 9 -1.61 14.72 0.17
C ALA A 9 -2.17 13.40 0.69
N TYR A 10 -3.25 12.90 0.08
CA TYR A 10 -3.84 11.60 0.44
C TYR A 10 -2.84 10.46 0.24
N ARG A 11 -2.13 10.41 -0.90
CA ARG A 11 -1.08 9.42 -1.16
C ARG A 11 0.03 9.48 -0.12
N TRP A 12 0.49 10.67 0.24
CA TRP A 12 1.51 10.86 1.26
C TRP A 12 1.07 10.30 2.62
N PHE A 13 -0.14 10.66 3.04
CA PHE A 13 -0.72 10.20 4.29
C PHE A 13 -0.92 8.67 4.30
N PHE A 14 -1.43 8.11 3.21
CA PHE A 14 -1.59 6.67 3.04
C PHE A 14 -0.25 5.92 3.15
N CYS A 15 0.78 6.36 2.44
CA CYS A 15 2.12 5.76 2.52
C CYS A 15 2.72 5.89 3.91
N LEU A 16 2.51 7.04 4.59
CA LEU A 16 2.99 7.24 5.96
C LEU A 16 2.37 6.23 6.93
N LEU A 17 1.06 6.00 6.84
CA LEU A 17 0.36 5.03 7.68
C LEU A 17 0.85 3.59 7.42
N LEU A 18 1.10 3.23 6.16
CA LEU A 18 1.68 1.93 5.82
C LEU A 18 3.08 1.76 6.41
N LEU A 19 3.96 2.76 6.26
CA LEU A 19 5.29 2.72 6.83
C LEU A 19 5.26 2.58 8.35
N LEU A 20 4.34 3.29 9.01
CA LEU A 20 4.16 3.18 10.46
C LEU A 20 3.68 1.78 10.87
N GLY A 21 2.70 1.23 10.14
CA GLY A 21 2.20 -0.13 10.38
C GLY A 21 3.27 -1.20 10.16
N SER A 22 4.03 -1.08 9.08
CA SER A 22 5.20 -1.93 8.78
C SER A 22 6.25 -1.87 9.90
N ALA A 23 6.59 -0.67 10.37
CA ALA A 23 7.55 -0.48 11.47
C ALA A 23 7.03 -1.09 12.78
N GLN A 24 5.75 -0.89 13.12
CA GLN A 24 5.13 -1.51 14.28
C GLN A 24 5.18 -3.04 14.18
N GLY A 25 4.85 -3.61 13.02
CA GLY A 25 4.91 -5.05 12.79
C GLY A 25 6.32 -5.62 13.01
N LEU A 26 7.35 -4.92 12.51
CA LEU A 26 8.76 -5.27 12.72
C LEU A 26 9.19 -5.21 14.20
N LEU A 27 8.75 -4.19 14.93
CA LEU A 27 9.12 -3.99 16.34
C LEU A 27 8.36 -4.90 17.32
N SER A 28 7.18 -5.39 16.93
CA SER A 28 6.30 -6.19 17.80
C SER A 28 6.66 -7.68 17.87
N GLN A 29 7.56 -8.17 17.00
CA GLN A 29 7.82 -9.59 16.79
C GLN A 29 9.33 -9.91 16.83
N PRO A 30 10.02 -9.77 17.98
CA PRO A 30 11.39 -10.21 18.10
C PRO A 30 11.43 -11.75 18.22
N GLY A 31 12.04 -12.45 17.25
CA GLY A 31 12.51 -13.82 17.49
C GLY A 31 12.47 -14.81 16.34
N GLU A 32 11.31 -15.08 15.71
CA GLU A 32 11.16 -16.34 14.94
C GLU A 32 10.45 -16.22 13.58
N HIS A 33 10.00 -15.03 13.17
CA HIS A 33 9.17 -14.86 11.97
C HIS A 33 9.87 -14.05 10.86
N ALA A 34 10.96 -14.59 10.30
CA ALA A 34 11.69 -13.97 9.19
C ALA A 34 10.77 -13.59 8.00
N HIS A 35 9.71 -14.38 7.77
CA HIS A 35 8.71 -14.12 6.73
C HIS A 35 7.85 -12.88 7.00
N ALA A 36 7.53 -12.59 8.28
CA ALA A 36 6.79 -11.38 8.64
C ALA A 36 7.65 -10.12 8.45
N ALA A 37 8.94 -10.20 8.79
CA ALA A 37 9.88 -9.11 8.54
C ALA A 37 10.06 -8.84 7.03
N LEU A 38 10.13 -9.89 6.21
CA LEU A 38 10.18 -9.77 4.75
C LEU A 38 8.91 -9.12 4.17
N LEU A 39 7.73 -9.52 4.64
CA LEU A 39 6.45 -8.91 4.22
C LEU A 39 6.36 -7.44 4.63
N GLY A 40 6.78 -7.09 5.85
CA GLY A 40 6.83 -5.71 6.33
C GLY A 40 7.83 -4.85 5.54
N ALA A 41 9.00 -5.39 5.21
CA ALA A 41 9.98 -4.71 4.35
C ALA A 41 9.44 -4.52 2.92
N ALA A 42 8.75 -5.52 2.37
CA ALA A 42 8.11 -5.42 1.06
C ALA A 42 6.96 -4.39 1.04
N GLU A 43 6.15 -4.33 2.11
CA GLU A 43 5.13 -3.30 2.29
C GLU A 43 5.73 -1.90 2.33
N ALA A 44 6.78 -1.70 3.14
CA ALA A 44 7.49 -0.43 3.22
C ALA A 44 8.10 -0.02 1.87
N CYS A 45 8.74 -0.95 1.17
CA CYS A 45 9.26 -0.72 -0.17
C CYS A 45 8.15 -0.33 -1.16
N GLY A 46 7.01 -1.05 -1.12
CA GLY A 46 5.84 -0.75 -1.92
C GLY A 46 5.28 0.65 -1.65
N ALA A 47 5.21 1.06 -0.39
CA ALA A 47 4.77 2.40 0.01
C ALA A 47 5.72 3.49 -0.51
N LEU A 48 7.03 3.28 -0.44
CA LEU A 48 8.03 4.21 -0.98
C LEU A 48 7.93 4.33 -2.51
N LEU A 49 7.80 3.20 -3.21
CA LEU A 49 7.62 3.16 -4.66
C LEU A 49 6.31 3.84 -5.09
N LEU A 50 5.24 3.71 -4.30
CA LEU A 50 3.95 4.36 -4.53
C LEU A 50 4.06 5.89 -4.45
N LEU A 51 4.90 6.39 -3.53
CA LEU A 51 5.12 7.82 -3.31
C LEU A 51 5.70 8.52 -4.56
N ALA A 52 6.59 7.85 -5.27
CA ALA A 52 7.20 8.36 -6.49
C ALA A 52 6.29 8.15 -7.72
N ARG A 53 5.92 9.24 -8.39
CA ARG A 53 4.99 9.21 -9.55
C ARG A 53 5.43 8.30 -10.69
N ARG A 54 6.75 8.11 -10.88
CA ARG A 54 7.32 7.26 -11.95
C ARG A 54 7.18 5.77 -11.64
N THR A 55 7.31 5.40 -10.37
CA THR A 55 7.29 4.00 -9.90
C THR A 55 5.95 3.62 -9.25
N GLN A 56 5.00 4.54 -9.20
CA GLN A 56 3.69 4.38 -8.60
C GLN A 56 2.99 3.06 -8.96
N TRP A 57 3.02 2.67 -10.23
CA TRP A 57 2.41 1.43 -10.70
C TRP A 57 3.12 0.19 -10.15
N LEU A 58 4.45 0.22 -10.07
CA LEU A 58 5.24 -0.86 -9.47
C LEU A 58 4.96 -0.97 -7.96
N GLY A 59 4.90 0.18 -7.26
CA GLY A 59 4.56 0.22 -5.85
C GLY A 59 3.17 -0.34 -5.57
N ALA A 60 2.17 0.01 -6.37
CA ALA A 60 0.82 -0.52 -6.25
C ALA A 60 0.75 -2.04 -6.46
N TRP A 61 1.44 -2.56 -7.50
CA TRP A 61 1.50 -4.01 -7.73
C TRP A 61 2.19 -4.76 -6.60
N LEU A 62 3.30 -4.20 -6.07
CA LEU A 62 3.98 -4.79 -4.93
C LEU A 62 3.08 -4.82 -3.69
N LEU A 63 2.39 -3.71 -3.39
CA LEU A 63 1.43 -3.63 -2.28
C LEU A 63 0.26 -4.60 -2.46
N LEU A 64 -0.31 -4.72 -3.67
CA LEU A 64 -1.34 -5.70 -4.00
C LEU A 64 -0.86 -7.13 -3.71
N ALA A 65 0.35 -7.48 -4.12
CA ALA A 65 0.92 -8.80 -3.84
C ALA A 65 1.09 -9.04 -2.34
N VAL A 66 1.67 -8.08 -1.62
CA VAL A 66 1.89 -8.17 -0.17
C VAL A 66 0.57 -8.32 0.59
N PHE A 67 -0.42 -7.48 0.30
CA PHE A 67 -1.74 -7.54 0.96
C PHE A 67 -2.52 -8.80 0.60
N SER A 68 -2.37 -9.32 -0.62
CA SER A 68 -2.98 -10.59 -1.01
C SER A 68 -2.39 -11.74 -0.20
N VAL A 69 -1.05 -11.80 -0.07
CA VAL A 69 -0.39 -12.80 0.77
C VAL A 69 -0.84 -12.66 2.23
N ALA A 70 -0.81 -11.44 2.79
CA ALA A 70 -1.25 -11.19 4.17
C ALA A 70 -2.73 -11.59 4.41
N GLN A 71 -3.61 -11.30 3.46
CA GLN A 71 -5.02 -11.70 3.50
C GLN A 71 -5.17 -13.23 3.48
N THR A 72 -4.44 -13.93 2.62
CA THR A 72 -4.50 -15.40 2.55
C THR A 72 -3.97 -16.05 3.82
N VAL A 73 -2.84 -15.59 4.35
CA VAL A 73 -2.28 -16.09 5.62
C VAL A 73 -3.26 -15.88 6.77
N ALA A 74 -3.90 -14.71 6.84
CA ALA A 74 -4.91 -14.45 7.86
C ALA A 74 -6.14 -15.34 7.70
N ALA A 75 -6.63 -15.53 6.46
CA ALA A 75 -7.76 -16.40 6.18
C ALA A 75 -7.48 -17.86 6.58
N LEU A 76 -6.27 -18.35 6.34
CA LEU A 76 -5.82 -19.68 6.79
C LEU A 76 -5.78 -19.78 8.32
N ALA A 77 -5.47 -18.68 9.02
CA ALA A 77 -5.56 -18.58 10.48
C ALA A 77 -7.00 -18.35 10.99
N SER A 78 -8.02 -18.55 10.14
CA SER A 78 -9.45 -18.30 10.44
C SER A 78 -9.78 -16.85 10.81
N ALA A 79 -8.89 -15.91 10.49
CA ALA A 79 -9.13 -14.48 10.62
C ALA A 79 -9.53 -13.90 9.25
N TRP A 80 -10.53 -13.01 9.23
CA TRP A 80 -10.94 -12.32 8.00
C TRP A 80 -10.69 -10.81 8.09
N PRO A 81 -9.42 -10.36 8.06
CA PRO A 81 -9.10 -8.97 8.22
C PRO A 81 -9.39 -8.18 6.94
N VAL A 82 -10.59 -7.60 6.85
CA VAL A 82 -11.03 -6.75 5.71
C VAL A 82 -10.05 -5.60 5.41
N ARG A 83 -9.24 -5.18 6.39
CA ARG A 83 -8.24 -4.11 6.24
C ARG A 83 -7.27 -4.30 5.07
N PHE A 84 -6.79 -5.52 4.78
CA PHE A 84 -5.80 -5.72 3.70
C PHE A 84 -6.45 -5.48 2.33
N ALA A 85 -7.69 -5.91 2.15
CA ALA A 85 -8.47 -5.60 0.95
C ALA A 85 -8.70 -4.08 0.80
N LEU A 86 -8.99 -3.37 1.89
CA LEU A 86 -9.15 -1.91 1.88
C LEU A 86 -7.85 -1.17 1.55
N TYR A 87 -6.70 -1.65 2.06
CA TYR A 87 -5.39 -1.06 1.74
C TYR A 87 -5.02 -1.30 0.27
N ALA A 88 -5.27 -2.50 -0.25
CA ALA A 88 -5.09 -2.80 -1.66
C ALA A 88 -5.97 -1.91 -2.55
N ALA A 89 -7.24 -1.75 -2.21
CA ALA A 89 -8.17 -0.88 -2.91
C ALA A 89 -7.71 0.59 -2.85
N GLY A 90 -7.22 1.07 -1.70
CA GLY A 90 -6.67 2.41 -1.54
C GLY A 90 -5.45 2.67 -2.42
N ALA A 91 -4.49 1.74 -2.43
CA ALA A 91 -3.32 1.83 -3.30
C ALA A 91 -3.73 1.87 -4.78
N PHE A 92 -4.67 1.01 -5.19
CA PHE A 92 -5.18 0.98 -6.56
C PHE A 92 -5.93 2.26 -6.94
N LEU A 93 -6.77 2.80 -6.04
CA LEU A 93 -7.50 4.05 -6.24
C LEU A 93 -6.55 5.23 -6.46
N ILE A 94 -5.49 5.36 -5.65
CA ILE A 94 -4.46 6.38 -5.82
C ILE A 94 -3.92 6.36 -7.24
N VAL A 95 -3.62 5.15 -7.72
CA VAL A 95 -2.98 4.93 -9.00
C VAL A 95 -3.92 5.21 -10.18
N LEU A 96 -5.19 4.81 -10.06
CA LEU A 96 -6.22 5.09 -11.05
C LEU A 96 -6.54 6.59 -11.13
N MET A 97 -6.76 7.24 -9.98
CA MET A 97 -7.09 8.66 -9.92
C MET A 97 -5.94 9.53 -10.46
N ASP A 98 -4.70 9.18 -10.13
CA ASP A 98 -3.55 9.92 -10.63
C ASP A 98 -3.35 9.71 -12.15
N ARG A 99 -3.77 8.57 -12.74
CA ARG A 99 -3.85 8.44 -14.20
C ARG A 99 -5.01 9.24 -14.79
N ALA A 100 -6.20 9.19 -14.19
CA ALA A 100 -7.39 9.89 -14.69
C ALA A 100 -7.19 11.41 -14.71
N LEU A 101 -6.63 11.99 -13.65
CA LEU A 101 -6.33 13.42 -13.56
C LEU A 101 -5.24 13.89 -14.53
N ARG A 102 -4.47 12.96 -15.12
CA ARG A 102 -3.44 13.25 -16.12
C ARG A 102 -3.97 13.18 -17.55
N GLN A 103 -5.10 12.53 -17.79
CA GLN A 103 -5.69 12.49 -19.13
C GLN A 103 -6.31 13.85 -19.45
N PRO A 104 -6.07 14.40 -20.65
CA PRO A 104 -6.80 15.58 -21.09
C PRO A 104 -8.31 15.26 -21.15
N PRO A 105 -9.19 16.24 -20.89
CA PRO A 105 -10.63 16.01 -21.00
C PRO A 105 -10.94 15.49 -22.42
N ALA A 106 -11.64 14.36 -22.50
CA ALA A 106 -12.15 13.86 -23.76
C ALA A 106 -13.16 14.90 -24.30
N HIS A 107 -12.78 15.59 -25.37
CA HIS A 107 -13.62 16.52 -26.11
C HIS A 107 -14.52 15.77 -27.09
#